data_AF-A0A921ZZC1-F1
#
_entry.id   AF-A0A921ZZC1-F1
#
_cell.length_a   1.000
_cell.length_b   1.000
_cell.length_c   1.000
_cell.angle_alpha   90.00
_cell.angle_beta   90.00
_cell.angle_gamma   90.00
#
_symmetry.space_group_name_H-M   'P 1'
#
loop_
_entity.id
_entity.type
_entity.pdbx_description
1 polymer ?
#
loop_
_entity_poly.entity_id
_entity_poly.type
_entity_poly.pdbx_seq_one_letter_code
_entity_poly.pdbx_strand_id
1 'polypeptide(L)'
;MEKTEKEAEAAEIVPEIEEAGSDPDGSPQPTEPSRSTKTVKTKVPEVEIHLFRQGKGPIDVFKSSLGGWGQDQLEVRDILDKYGFKSIFAFNPGLGRGLAIRFNSRNGRSVLTYRDGSVIYVDGEPKVLLS
;
A
#
# COMPACT_ATOMS: atom_id res chain seq x y z
N MET A 1 8.72 63.21 2.97
CA MET A 1 9.74 63.22 4.04
C MET A 1 9.38 62.10 5.01
N GLU A 2 10.17 61.03 5.13
CA GLU A 2 11.27 60.58 4.28
C GLU A 2 11.51 59.07 4.45
N LYS A 3 12.50 58.54 3.72
CA LYS A 3 13.04 57.16 3.59
C LYS A 3 13.10 56.29 4.90
N THR A 4 13.37 54.98 4.96
CA THR A 4 14.20 54.07 4.10
C THR A 4 15.71 54.45 4.22
N GLU A 5 16.76 53.68 3.93
CA GLU A 5 17.03 52.30 3.50
C GLU A 5 17.49 51.47 4.76
N LYS A 6 17.31 50.14 4.99
CA LYS A 6 17.36 48.86 4.24
C LYS A 6 18.74 48.17 4.25
N GLU A 7 18.88 47.01 4.92
CA GLU A 7 19.93 45.96 4.80
C GLU A 7 19.64 44.80 5.79
N ALA A 8 19.97 43.50 5.62
CA ALA A 8 20.63 42.71 4.56
C ALA A 8 22.17 42.80 4.39
N GLU A 9 22.90 42.20 5.32
CA GLU A 9 24.32 41.81 5.23
C GLU A 9 24.36 40.26 5.29
N ALA A 10 24.70 39.50 4.23
CA ALA A 10 25.90 39.46 3.39
C ALA A 10 27.06 38.68 4.05
N ALA A 11 27.73 37.83 3.27
CA ALA A 11 28.76 36.92 3.74
C ALA A 11 30.04 37.11 2.93
N GLU A 12 31.20 37.18 3.60
CA GLU A 12 32.49 37.21 2.93
C GLU A 12 33.58 36.53 3.76
N ILE A 13 34.13 35.44 3.22
CA ILE A 13 35.54 35.06 3.37
C ILE A 13 35.98 34.40 2.06
N VAL A 14 36.87 35.09 1.35
CA VAL A 14 37.49 34.72 0.08
C VAL A 14 38.87 35.40 0.01
N PRO A 15 39.82 34.92 -0.81
CA PRO A 15 40.10 33.52 -1.15
C PRO A 15 41.58 33.17 -0.85
N GLU A 16 41.96 31.91 -1.03
CA GLU A 16 43.36 31.54 -1.32
C GLU A 16 43.39 30.77 -2.65
N ILE A 17 44.46 30.93 -3.42
CA ILE A 17 44.47 30.72 -4.89
C ILE A 17 45.52 29.72 -5.36
N GLU A 18 45.18 29.03 -6.46
CA GLU A 18 46.04 28.52 -7.53
C GLU A 18 47.35 27.79 -7.18
N GLU A 19 47.40 26.50 -7.57
CA GLU A 19 48.22 26.13 -8.73
C GLU A 19 47.48 25.06 -9.58
N ALA A 20 47.64 25.07 -10.89
CA ALA A 20 46.95 24.17 -11.82
C ALA A 20 47.93 23.15 -12.46
N GLY A 21 47.62 21.86 -12.34
CA GLY A 21 48.51 20.76 -12.75
C GLY A 21 47.89 19.78 -13.75
N SER A 22 47.90 20.15 -15.04
CA SER A 22 47.85 19.28 -16.24
C SER A 22 46.82 18.13 -16.33
N ASP A 23 45.78 18.36 -17.14
CA ASP A 23 45.16 17.33 -18.00
C ASP A 23 46.19 16.81 -19.06
N PRO A 24 45.97 15.67 -19.79
CA PRO A 24 44.71 14.92 -19.93
C PRO A 24 44.81 13.36 -19.87
N ASP A 25 43.63 12.76 -20.09
CA ASP A 25 43.30 11.36 -20.46
C ASP A 25 42.83 10.41 -19.33
N GLY A 26 41.79 9.62 -19.66
CA GLY A 26 41.06 8.74 -18.74
C GLY A 26 39.55 8.99 -18.71
N SER A 27 38.78 8.11 -19.37
CA SER A 27 37.30 8.08 -19.32
C SER A 27 36.75 7.55 -17.97
N PRO A 28 35.49 7.84 -17.60
CA PRO A 28 35.09 7.90 -16.19
C PRO A 28 34.90 6.53 -15.51
N GLN A 29 35.28 6.46 -14.23
CA GLN A 29 34.78 5.44 -13.30
C GLN A 29 33.66 6.02 -12.42
N PRO A 30 32.44 5.45 -12.46
CA PRO A 30 31.44 5.69 -11.43
C PRO A 30 31.91 5.05 -10.12
N THR A 31 32.30 5.86 -9.14
CA THR A 31 32.70 5.36 -7.81
C THR A 31 31.47 4.85 -7.07
N GLU A 32 31.11 3.58 -7.24
CA GLU A 32 29.95 3.01 -6.55
C GLU A 32 30.17 2.98 -5.03
N PRO A 33 29.37 3.70 -4.22
CA PRO A 33 29.23 3.37 -2.82
C PRO A 33 28.36 2.11 -2.76
N SER A 34 28.96 0.93 -2.89
CA SER A 34 28.27 -0.37 -2.76
C SER A 34 27.89 -0.66 -1.30
N ARG A 35 27.09 0.24 -0.72
CA ARG A 35 26.19 -0.06 0.38
C ARG A 35 25.19 -1.07 -0.17
N SER A 36 25.49 -2.34 0.05
CA SER A 36 24.49 -3.42 0.07
C SER A 36 23.47 -3.09 1.15
N THR A 37 22.51 -2.23 0.80
CA THR A 37 21.35 -1.93 1.63
C THR A 37 20.60 -3.24 1.76
N LYS A 38 20.64 -3.83 2.96
CA LYS A 38 19.82 -4.99 3.30
C LYS A 38 18.36 -4.53 3.34
N THR A 39 17.76 -4.41 2.17
CA THR A 39 16.32 -4.18 2.00
C THR A 39 15.63 -5.35 2.68
N VAL A 40 15.07 -5.12 3.87
CA VAL A 40 14.31 -6.14 4.58
C VAL A 40 13.04 -6.34 3.79
N LYS A 41 13.03 -7.33 2.89
CA LYS A 41 11.88 -7.73 2.11
C LYS A 41 10.90 -8.47 3.03
N THR A 42 10.26 -7.74 3.94
CA THR A 42 9.08 -8.20 4.66
C THR A 42 7.99 -8.45 3.63
N LYS A 43 7.86 -9.71 3.18
CA LYS A 43 6.71 -10.12 2.36
C LYS A 43 5.46 -9.82 3.17
N VAL A 44 4.62 -8.91 2.67
CA VAL A 44 3.30 -8.67 3.28
C VAL A 44 2.50 -9.96 3.13
N PRO A 45 1.85 -10.46 4.19
CA PRO A 45 1.00 -11.64 4.09
C PRO A 45 -0.26 -11.35 3.26
N GLU A 46 -0.74 -12.35 2.54
CA GLU A 46 -1.83 -12.23 1.57
C GLU A 46 -2.85 -13.35 1.72
N VAL A 47 -4.11 -13.08 1.34
CA VAL A 47 -5.14 -14.10 1.10
C VAL A 47 -5.59 -14.07 -0.34
N GLU A 48 -5.96 -15.24 -0.88
CA GLU A 48 -6.62 -15.36 -2.17
C GLU A 48 -8.14 -15.36 -1.98
N ILE A 49 -8.85 -14.50 -2.69
CA ILE A 49 -10.28 -14.26 -2.51
C ILE A 49 -11.01 -14.72 -3.77
N HIS A 50 -11.82 -15.77 -3.63
CA HIS A 50 -12.73 -16.26 -4.66
C HIS A 50 -14.07 -15.56 -4.43
N LEU A 51 -14.36 -14.55 -5.24
CA LEU A 51 -15.45 -13.60 -5.00
C LEU A 51 -16.69 -13.94 -5.83
N PHE A 52 -17.87 -13.94 -5.20
CA PHE A 52 -19.17 -14.24 -5.78
C PHE A 52 -20.12 -13.06 -5.56
N ARG A 53 -21.23 -13.02 -6.31
CA ARG A 53 -22.33 -12.06 -6.14
C ARG A 53 -23.66 -12.79 -6.08
N GLN A 54 -24.24 -12.88 -4.88
CA GLN A 54 -25.49 -13.60 -4.58
C GLN A 54 -25.43 -15.06 -5.08
N GLY A 55 -24.33 -15.76 -4.77
CA GLY A 55 -24.06 -17.14 -5.17
C GLY A 55 -23.69 -17.33 -6.64
N LYS A 56 -23.73 -16.28 -7.47
CA LYS A 56 -23.27 -16.32 -8.87
C LYS A 56 -21.79 -15.95 -8.94
N GLY A 57 -20.97 -16.81 -9.53
CA GLY A 57 -19.53 -16.55 -9.67
C GLY A 57 -18.68 -17.82 -9.81
N PRO A 58 -17.36 -17.71 -9.64
CA PRO A 58 -16.65 -16.50 -9.21
C PRO A 58 -16.76 -15.36 -10.24
N ILE A 59 -16.91 -14.12 -9.75
CA ILE A 59 -16.89 -12.88 -10.55
C ILE A 59 -15.50 -12.25 -10.62
N ASP A 60 -14.63 -12.56 -9.66
CA ASP A 60 -13.21 -12.17 -9.61
C ASP A 60 -12.46 -13.19 -8.72
N VAL A 61 -11.18 -13.41 -8.98
CA VAL A 61 -10.27 -14.21 -8.15
C VAL A 61 -8.95 -13.44 -8.05
N PHE A 62 -8.69 -12.88 -6.87
CA PHE A 62 -7.59 -11.95 -6.66
C PHE A 62 -6.92 -12.15 -5.31
N LYS A 63 -5.67 -11.69 -5.18
CA LYS A 63 -4.97 -11.62 -3.89
C LYS A 63 -5.21 -10.28 -3.21
N SER A 64 -5.37 -10.32 -1.89
CA SER A 64 -5.52 -9.16 -1.03
C SER A 64 -4.50 -9.25 0.10
N SER A 65 -3.69 -8.21 0.26
CA SER A 65 -2.76 -8.09 1.38
C SER A 65 -3.51 -7.92 2.70
N LEU A 66 -2.99 -8.51 3.78
CA LEU A 66 -3.55 -8.37 5.12
C LEU A 66 -2.95 -7.17 5.85
N GLY A 67 -3.82 -6.29 6.32
CA GLY A 67 -3.51 -5.12 7.13
C GLY A 67 -3.70 -5.35 8.62
N GLY A 68 -3.79 -4.25 9.38
CA GLY A 68 -3.82 -4.28 10.84
C GLY A 68 -2.42 -4.41 11.45
N TRP A 69 -2.33 -4.34 12.78
CA TRP A 69 -1.05 -4.42 13.50
C TRP A 69 -0.40 -5.80 13.41
N GLY A 70 -1.20 -6.87 13.38
CA GLY A 70 -0.72 -8.24 13.18
C GLY A 70 -0.45 -8.63 11.72
N GLN A 71 -0.72 -7.73 10.76
CA GLN A 71 -0.81 -8.06 9.33
C GLN A 71 -1.73 -9.28 9.07
N ASP A 72 -2.88 -9.29 9.73
CA ASP A 72 -3.78 -10.43 9.85
C ASP A 72 -5.24 -10.07 9.53
N GLN A 73 -5.55 -8.81 9.23
CA GLN A 73 -6.91 -8.32 8.99
C GLN A 73 -7.15 -8.00 7.52
N LEU A 74 -8.30 -8.39 7.00
CA LEU A 74 -8.72 -8.13 5.62
C LEU A 74 -9.24 -6.68 5.47
N GLU A 75 -8.84 -5.98 4.41
CA GLU A 75 -9.33 -4.64 4.06
C GLU A 75 -10.74 -4.72 3.44
N VAL A 76 -11.74 -5.06 4.27
CA VAL A 76 -13.13 -5.32 3.86
C VAL A 76 -13.79 -4.10 3.19
N ARG A 77 -13.50 -2.88 3.67
CA ARG A 77 -14.01 -1.63 3.08
C ARG A 77 -13.69 -1.52 1.59
N ASP A 78 -12.44 -1.79 1.22
CA ASP A 78 -11.96 -1.62 -0.14
C ASP A 78 -12.62 -2.64 -1.09
N ILE A 79 -12.90 -3.86 -0.60
CA ILE A 79 -13.68 -4.87 -1.33
C ILE A 79 -15.14 -4.41 -1.48
N LEU A 80 -15.77 -3.89 -0.43
CA LEU A 80 -17.15 -3.41 -0.50
C LEU A 80 -17.31 -2.27 -1.53
N ASP A 81 -16.35 -1.35 -1.59
CA ASP A 81 -16.44 -0.20 -2.48
C ASP A 81 -15.92 -0.50 -3.91
N LYS A 82 -14.88 -1.33 -4.10
CA LYS A 82 -14.41 -1.80 -5.43
C LYS A 82 -15.51 -2.52 -6.23
N TYR A 83 -16.32 -3.37 -5.58
CA TYR A 83 -17.34 -4.18 -6.26
C TYR A 83 -18.78 -3.72 -6.01
N GLY A 84 -18.98 -2.55 -5.37
CA GLY A 84 -20.31 -1.99 -5.13
C GLY A 84 -21.20 -2.82 -4.20
N PHE A 85 -20.62 -3.48 -3.20
CA PHE A 85 -21.32 -4.31 -2.23
C PHE A 85 -21.73 -3.54 -0.96
N LYS A 86 -22.87 -3.92 -0.40
CA LYS A 86 -23.40 -3.47 0.90
C LYS A 86 -22.82 -4.30 2.04
N SER A 87 -22.67 -5.61 1.82
CA SER A 87 -22.10 -6.56 2.77
C SER A 87 -21.43 -7.73 2.02
N ILE A 88 -20.55 -8.46 2.71
CA ILE A 88 -19.90 -9.67 2.20
C ILE A 88 -19.92 -10.80 3.25
N PHE A 89 -20.00 -12.04 2.79
CA PHE A 89 -20.15 -13.25 3.61
C PHE A 89 -19.09 -14.29 3.23
N ALA A 90 -18.27 -14.73 4.19
CA ALA A 90 -17.34 -15.83 3.99
C ALA A 90 -18.09 -17.16 4.07
N PHE A 91 -17.92 -18.06 3.10
CA PHE A 91 -18.60 -19.36 3.06
C PHE A 91 -17.63 -20.52 2.78
N ASN A 92 -18.06 -21.74 3.09
CA ASN A 92 -17.33 -22.96 2.79
C ASN A 92 -18.00 -23.69 1.61
N PRO A 93 -17.36 -23.82 0.43
CA PRO A 93 -17.92 -24.58 -0.68
C PRO A 93 -18.05 -26.05 -0.27
N GLY A 94 -19.30 -26.54 -0.22
CA GLY A 94 -19.64 -27.90 0.23
C GLY A 94 -20.36 -27.98 1.59
N LEU A 95 -20.24 -26.97 2.46
CA LEU A 95 -20.98 -26.93 3.74
C LEU A 95 -22.15 -25.93 3.75
N GLY A 96 -22.16 -24.98 2.81
CA GLY A 96 -23.23 -24.00 2.66
C GLY A 96 -23.17 -22.85 3.69
N ARG A 97 -24.20 -21.99 3.65
CA ARG A 97 -24.44 -20.77 4.49
C ARG A 97 -23.19 -19.97 4.89
N GLY A 98 -22.96 -18.86 4.18
CA GLY A 98 -21.92 -17.90 4.55
C GLY A 98 -22.18 -17.15 5.87
N LEU A 99 -21.10 -16.80 6.56
CA LEU A 99 -21.07 -15.95 7.75
C LEU A 99 -20.69 -14.52 7.35
N ALA A 100 -21.43 -13.52 7.83
CA ALA A 100 -21.16 -12.12 7.51
C ALA A 100 -19.78 -11.67 8.01
N ILE A 101 -18.92 -11.17 7.13
CA ILE A 101 -17.60 -10.67 7.50
C ILE A 101 -17.77 -9.31 8.19
N ARG A 102 -17.78 -9.33 9.53
CA ARG A 102 -17.84 -8.12 10.35
C ARG A 102 -16.52 -7.36 10.22
N PHE A 103 -16.62 -6.04 10.07
CA PHE A 103 -15.48 -5.13 9.98
C PHE A 103 -15.69 -3.90 10.88
N ASN A 104 -14.59 -3.26 11.28
CA ASN A 104 -14.62 -2.04 12.08
C ASN A 104 -14.86 -0.82 11.17
N SER A 105 -15.91 -0.06 11.46
CA SER A 105 -16.34 1.07 10.63
C SER A 105 -15.34 2.23 10.55
N ARG A 106 -14.40 2.34 11.50
CA ARG A 106 -13.39 3.42 11.54
C ARG A 106 -12.19 3.20 10.60
N ASN A 107 -11.83 1.94 10.33
CA ASN A 107 -10.62 1.60 9.57
C ASN A 107 -10.88 0.62 8.41
N GLY A 108 -12.11 0.12 8.25
CA GLY A 108 -12.48 -0.78 7.16
C GLY A 108 -12.07 -2.24 7.33
N ARG A 109 -11.37 -2.60 8.41
CA ARG A 109 -10.72 -3.91 8.59
C ARG A 109 -11.61 -4.95 9.24
N SER A 110 -11.45 -6.21 8.85
CA SER A 110 -12.16 -7.34 9.44
C SER A 110 -11.92 -7.46 10.95
N VAL A 111 -12.96 -7.90 11.68
CA VAL A 111 -12.86 -8.22 13.11
C VAL A 111 -12.24 -9.59 13.33
N LEU A 112 -12.42 -10.52 12.39
CA LEU A 112 -11.72 -11.81 12.34
C LEU A 112 -10.38 -11.67 11.63
N THR A 113 -9.45 -12.52 12.02
CA THR A 113 -8.09 -12.58 11.48
C THR A 113 -7.91 -13.75 10.51
N TYR A 114 -6.96 -13.62 9.59
CA TYR A 114 -6.66 -14.55 8.51
C TYR A 114 -5.17 -14.91 8.51
N ARG A 115 -4.79 -15.99 7.82
CA ARG A 115 -3.39 -16.43 7.69
C ARG A 115 -2.87 -16.17 6.27
N ASP A 116 -1.59 -15.89 6.15
CA ASP A 116 -0.89 -15.84 4.86
C ASP A 116 -1.14 -17.12 4.04
N GLY A 117 -1.42 -16.96 2.74
CA GLY A 117 -1.72 -18.06 1.83
C GLY A 117 -3.11 -18.68 2.00
N SER A 118 -4.01 -18.13 2.82
CA SER A 118 -5.37 -18.65 2.93
C SER A 118 -6.18 -18.37 1.66
N VAL A 119 -6.89 -19.38 1.14
CA VAL A 119 -7.94 -19.19 0.14
C VAL A 119 -9.27 -19.02 0.86
N ILE A 120 -10.02 -17.95 0.57
CA ILE A 120 -11.32 -17.67 1.15
C ILE A 120 -12.38 -17.45 0.06
N TYR A 121 -13.55 -18.06 0.25
CA TYR A 121 -14.70 -17.91 -0.65
C TYR A 121 -15.67 -16.89 -0.05
N VAL A 122 -15.99 -15.86 -0.82
CA VAL A 122 -16.72 -14.68 -0.33
C VAL A 122 -17.88 -14.36 -1.26
N ASP A 123 -19.10 -14.27 -0.73
CA ASP A 123 -20.28 -13.85 -1.49
C ASP A 123 -20.70 -12.42 -1.12
N GLY A 124 -20.96 -11.57 -2.11
CA GLY A 124 -21.28 -10.16 -1.93
C GLY A 124 -22.75 -9.81 -2.19
N GLU A 125 -23.37 -9.12 -1.23
CA GLU A 125 -24.68 -8.50 -1.36
C GLU A 125 -24.51 -7.14 -2.08
N PRO A 126 -25.07 -6.92 -3.27
CA PRO A 126 -24.96 -5.64 -3.97
C PRO A 126 -25.62 -4.50 -3.18
N LYS A 127 -25.06 -3.28 -3.29
CA LYS A 127 -25.79 -2.07 -2.90
C LYS A 127 -27.04 -2.00 -3.79
N VAL A 128 -28.23 -1.99 -3.18
CA VAL A 128 -29.49 -1.87 -3.92
C VAL A 128 -29.59 -0.44 -4.44
N LEU A 129 -29.16 -0.25 -5.69
CA LEU A 129 -29.56 0.90 -6.49
C LEU A 129 -31.03 0.66 -6.86
N LEU A 130 -31.91 1.52 -6.36
CA LEU A 130 -33.29 1.58 -6.82
C LEU A 130 -33.28 2.13 -8.25
N SER A 131 -33.68 1.29 -9.19
CA SER A 131 -33.80 1.56 -10.63
C SER A 131 -35.24 1.86 -11.01
#